data_AF-X1VA77-F1
#
_entry.id   AF-X1VA77-F1
#
_cell.length_a   1.000
_cell.length_b   1.000
_cell.length_c   1.000
_cell.angle_alpha   90.00
_cell.angle_beta   90.00
_cell.angle_gamma   90.00
#
_symmetry.space_group_name_H-M   'P 1'
#
loop_
_entity.id
_entity.type
_entity.pdbx_description
1 polymer ?
#
loop_
_entity_poly.entity_id
_entity_poly.type
_entity_poly.pdbx_seq_one_letter_code
_entity_poly.pdbx_strand_id
1 'polypeptide(L)' 'MPAVNIQHFVVRVYGLIINDKKEVLLTDEYQLGMKMTKFPGGGLEFGEGPVDCIKREAY' A
#
# COMPACT_ATOMS: atom_id res chain seq x y z
N MET A 1 -8.47 4.09 -31.38
CA MET A 1 -7.46 3.59 -30.43
C MET A 1 -7.70 2.10 -30.25
N PRO A 2 -6.70 1.22 -30.38
CA PRO A 2 -6.93 -0.21 -30.13
C PRO A 2 -7.37 -0.40 -28.68
N ALA A 3 -8.35 -1.28 -28.47
CA ALA A 3 -8.79 -1.63 -27.12
C ALA A 3 -7.62 -2.24 -26.35
N VAL A 4 -7.22 -1.61 -25.25
CA VAL A 4 -6.20 -2.14 -24.35
C VAL A 4 -6.80 -3.36 -23.63
N ASN A 5 -6.25 -4.54 -23.90
CA ASN A 5 -6.64 -5.76 -23.20
C ASN A 5 -5.88 -5.82 -21.86
N ILE A 6 -6.54 -5.47 -20.76
CA ILE A 6 -5.98 -5.54 -19.40
C ILE A 6 -6.14 -6.97 -18.89
N GLN A 7 -5.03 -7.69 -18.73
CA GLN A 7 -5.06 -9.07 -18.20
C GLN A 7 -5.04 -9.12 -16.67
N HIS A 8 -4.33 -8.17 -16.04
CA HIS A 8 -4.21 -8.11 -14.58
C HIS A 8 -4.10 -6.66 -14.12
N PHE A 9 -4.67 -6.37 -12.95
CA PHE A 9 -4.45 -5.12 -12.23
C PHE A 9 -4.05 -5.46 -10.80
N VAL A 10 -3.09 -4.71 -10.25
CA VAL A 10 -2.64 -4.88 -8.85
C VAL A 10 -3.10 -3.66 -8.07
N VAL A 11 -3.79 -3.90 -6.96
CA VAL A 11 -4.19 -2.82 -6.05
C VAL A 11 -3.21 -2.78 -4.88
N ARG A 12 -2.74 -1.58 -4.56
CA ARG A 12 -1.90 -1.30 -3.40
C ARG A 12 -2.63 -0.31 -2.51
N VAL A 13 -2.68 -0.59 -1.21
CA VAL A 13 -3.36 0.26 -0.23
C VAL A 13 -2.32 0.75 0.75
N TYR A 14 -2.24 2.07 0.92
CA TYR A 14 -1.30 2.73 1.83
C TYR A 14 -2.03 3.69 2.76
N GLY A 15 -1.63 3.70 4.02
CA GLY A 15 -2.20 4.54 5.06
C GLY A 15 -1.42 5.84 5.22
N LEU A 16 -2.12 6.98 5.17
CA LEU A 16 -1.58 8.26 5.61
C LEU A 16 -1.88 8.42 7.11
N ILE A 17 -0.94 8.02 7.95
CA ILE A 17 -1.10 8.04 9.42
C ILE A 17 -0.43 9.29 9.96
N ILE A 18 -1.20 10.12 10.65
CA ILE A 18 -0.78 11.43 11.18
C ILE A 18 -0.98 11.42 12.70
N ASN A 19 0.03 11.88 13.45
CA ASN A 19 -0.07 12.04 14.90
C ASN A 19 -0.51 13.47 15.30
N ASP A 20 -0.74 13.70 16.60
CA ASP A 20 -1.17 15.01 17.12
C ASP A 20 -0.16 16.14 16.88
N LYS A 21 1.11 15.80 16.59
CA LYS A 21 2.16 16.75 16.24
C LYS A 21 2.20 17.10 14.75
N LYS A 22 1.25 16.59 13.95
CA LYS A 22 1.20 16.72 12.49
C LYS A 22 2.40 16.08 11.77
N GLU A 23 2.96 15.04 12.35
CA GLU A 23 4.02 14.24 11.73
C GLU A 23 3.38 13.07 10.98
N VAL A 24 4.02 12.62 9.90
CA VAL A 24 3.54 11.50 9.09
C VAL A 24 4.38 10.26 9.38
N LEU A 25 3.72 9.12 9.61
CA LEU A 25 4.40 7.84 9.77
C LEU A 25 4.89 7.32 8.42
N LEU A 26 6.18 6.97 8.36
CA LEU A 26 6.83 6.33 7.23
C LEU A 26 7.52 5.05 7.70
N THR A 27 7.60 4.05 6.81
CA THR A 27 8.36 2.81 7.03
C THR A 27 9.60 2.81 6.14
N ASP A 28 10.72 2.38 6.72
CA ASP A 28 11.92 1.99 5.97
C ASP A 28 11.89 0.49 5.72
N GLU A 29 11.87 0.10 4.46
CA GLU A 29 11.76 -1.28 4.04
C GLU A 29 12.91 -1.67 3.12
N TYR A 30 13.24 -2.96 3.14
CA TYR A 30 14.14 -3.56 2.17
C TYR A 30 13.38 -4.65 1.41
N GLN A 31 12.94 -4.34 0.19
CA GLN A 31 12.19 -5.25 -0.66
C GLN A 31 12.82 -5.30 -2.04
N LEU A 32 12.87 -6.50 -2.64
CA LEU A 32 13.45 -6.72 -3.98
C LEU A 32 14.87 -6.16 -4.16
N GLY A 33 15.68 -6.20 -3.11
CA GLY A 33 17.06 -5.71 -3.13
C GLY A 33 17.21 -4.19 -3.05
N MET A 34 16.12 -3.45 -2.85
CA MET A 34 16.13 -1.99 -2.75
C MET A 34 15.66 -1.52 -1.38
N LYS A 35 16.34 -0.50 -0.84
CA LYS A 35 15.83 0.27 0.31
C LYS A 35 14.76 1.23 -0.18
N MET A 36 13.64 1.27 0.51
CA MET A 36 12.51 2.13 0.19
C MET A 36 11.98 2.78 1.47
N THR A 37 11.73 4.08 1.42
CA THR A 37 10.98 4.79 2.45
C THR A 37 9.60 5.07 1.89
N LYS A 38 8.55 4.54 2.52
CA LYS A 38 7.17 4.61 1.99
C LYS A 38 6.15 4.74 3.11
N PHE A 39 4.90 5.01 2.74
CA PHE A 39 3.79 4.91 3.69
C PHE A 39 3.56 3.44 4.09
N PRO A 40 3.12 3.18 5.33
CA PRO A 40 2.68 1.85 5.75
C PRO A 40 1.59 1.32 4.82
N GLY A 41 1.70 0.06 4.41
CA GLY A 41 0.73 -0.58 3.51
C GLY A 41 1.35 -1.54 2.50
N GLY A 42 0.49 -2.18 1.73
CA GLY A 42 0.88 -3.29 0.87
C GLY A 42 -0.15 -3.65 -0.20
N GLY A 43 -0.11 -4.92 -0.61
CA GLY A 43 -0.96 -5.46 -1.68
C GLY A 43 -2.33 -5.85 -1.15
N LEU A 44 -3.38 -5.51 -1.88
CA LEU A 44 -4.72 -6.02 -1.61
C LEU A 44 -4.79 -7.49 -2.01
N GLU A 45 -5.23 -8.33 -1.10
CA GLU A 45 -5.45 -9.76 -1.35
C GLU A 45 -6.89 -10.02 -1.79
N PHE A 46 -7.11 -11.12 -2.51
CA PHE A 46 -8.45 -11.46 -3.00
C PHE A 46 -9.42 -11.69 -1.84
N GLY A 47 -10.55 -10.98 -1.85
CA GLY A 47 -11.54 -11.03 -0.78
C GLY A 47 -11.45 -9.86 0.21
N GLU A 48 -10.42 -9.02 0.13
CA GLU A 48 -10.29 -7.84 0.99
C GLU A 48 -10.96 -6.60 0.37
N GLY A 49 -11.60 -5.78 1.22
CA GLY A 49 -11.79 -4.37 0.93
C GLY A 49 -10.53 -3.57 1.27
N PRO A 50 -10.39 -2.30 0.79
CA PRO A 50 -9.24 -1.47 1.13
C PRO A 50 -9.02 -1.29 2.65
N VAL A 51 -10.11 -1.24 3.42
CA VAL A 51 -10.06 -1.12 4.88
C VAL A 51 -9.50 -2.40 5.54
N ASP A 52 -9.85 -3.57 5.01
CA ASP A 52 -9.36 -4.84 5.56
C ASP A 52 -7.88 -5.03 5.22
N CYS A 53 -7.50 -4.72 3.98
CA CYS A 53 -6.11 -4.72 3.52
C CYS A 53 -5.23 -3.82 4.40
N ILE A 54 -5.64 -2.57 4.66
CA ILE A 54 -4.80 -1.66 5.45
C ILE A 54 -4.70 -2.09 6.92
N LYS A 55 -5.75 -2.71 7.49
CA LYS A 55 -5.68 -3.29 8.84
C LYS A 55 -4.68 -4.44 8.90
N ARG A 56 -4.63 -5.31 7.88
CA ARG A 56 -3.64 -6.40 7.85
C ARG A 56 -2.20 -5.89 7.74
N GLU A 57 -1.98 -4.84 6.96
CA GLU A 57 -0.62 -4.34 6.67
C GLU A 57 -0.07 -3.37 7.73
N ALA A 58 -0.94 -2.61 8.42
CA ALA A 58 -0.52 -1.45 9.22
C ALA A 58 -1.20 -1.35 10.62
N TYR A 59 -1.91 -2.38 11.08
CA TYR A 59 -2.49 -2.46 12.44
C TYR A 59 -1.97 -3.70 13.18
#